data_AF-I4G190-F1
#
_entry.id   AF-I4G190-F1
#
_cell.length_a   1.000
_cell.length_b   1.000
_cell.length_c   1.000
_cell.angle_alpha   90.00
_cell.angle_beta   90.00
_cell.angle_gamma   90.00
#
_symmetry.space_group_name_H-M   'P 1'
#
loop_
_entity.id
_entity.type
_entity.pdbx_description
1 polymer ?
#
loop_
_entity_poly.entity_id
_entity_poly.type
_entity_poly.pdbx_seq_one_letter_code
_entity_poly.pdbx_strand_id
1 'polypeptide(L)'
;MLDRVLHSRYQVQQLLGKKTILARDRHTTQLVIIKLISVPRGQGSQFIGEITGKIALLRQLSHPSLPKYLDSFEIDSSQEPIIAIVRPYLSAQPLENYLNSSYLLAEQDLKQIAKYLLEILSYLHQQDVPINHGNIKLSNILFDTQSHRFYLVDFAFDSDSPTTDLQDLGKSLISLATGIKHRYIPENFEQKTNLSAFFIYWLKRLSNSPPDSHFRSVTEALASLYSCQLILVSIGNLTKPYGSEVTVYKTDNLLQIKIASKTKQKFFNNLKTQLRQFLPSLFFTITLLTIVGIYDIKLVAFLIPIILIFLLNLISSSLSWQLWKSFWQGELELKITPKKVSLYQKLWGLKFKLTADAASSEIYSLIRHNVTVTMEGENVNIIPPSLVLVANHREYVINASEDVSEAELDWLAQQLSDWLRLPITRI
;
A
#
# COMPACT_ATOMS: atom_id res chain seq x y z
N MET A 1 -15.31 -17.95 48.53
CA MET A 1 -15.78 -16.93 47.54
C MET A 1 -16.64 -17.54 46.45
N LEU A 2 -16.41 -18.81 46.04
CA LEU A 2 -17.34 -19.57 45.19
C LEU A 2 -18.72 -19.64 45.87
N ASP A 3 -19.81 -19.57 45.07
CA ASP A 3 -21.23 -19.55 45.49
C ASP A 3 -21.72 -18.35 46.31
N ARG A 4 -20.90 -17.31 46.49
CA ARG A 4 -21.39 -16.03 47.01
C ARG A 4 -22.35 -15.39 45.99
N VAL A 5 -23.47 -14.85 46.46
CA VAL A 5 -24.38 -14.06 45.63
C VAL A 5 -24.03 -12.58 45.79
N LEU A 6 -23.67 -11.92 44.67
CA LEU A 6 -23.44 -10.49 44.60
C LEU A 6 -24.73 -9.76 44.23
N HIS A 7 -25.00 -8.63 44.89
CA HIS A 7 -26.17 -7.79 44.66
C HIS A 7 -27.50 -8.59 44.66
N SER A 8 -27.58 -9.62 45.52
CA SER A 8 -28.72 -10.55 45.63
C SER A 8 -29.13 -11.30 44.34
N ARG A 9 -28.41 -11.12 43.23
CA ARG A 9 -28.80 -11.58 41.89
C ARG A 9 -27.73 -12.46 41.22
N TYR A 10 -26.46 -12.12 41.37
CA TYR A 10 -25.39 -12.76 40.61
C TYR A 10 -24.65 -13.80 41.44
N GLN A 11 -24.84 -15.08 41.14
CA GLN A 11 -24.15 -16.18 41.84
C GLN A 11 -22.76 -16.39 41.23
N VAL A 12 -21.70 -16.20 42.03
CA VAL A 12 -20.30 -16.38 41.59
C VAL A 12 -20.05 -17.85 41.24
N GLN A 13 -19.65 -18.09 39.99
CA GLN A 13 -19.30 -19.42 39.48
C GLN A 13 -17.78 -19.63 39.49
N GLN A 14 -17.01 -18.62 39.06
CA GLN A 14 -15.55 -18.73 38.96
C GLN A 14 -14.89 -17.35 39.02
N LEU A 15 -13.69 -17.27 39.62
CA LEU A 15 -12.82 -16.10 39.51
C LEU A 15 -11.92 -16.29 38.28
N LEU A 16 -12.03 -15.40 37.29
CA LEU A 16 -11.22 -15.44 36.06
C LEU A 16 -9.94 -14.61 36.18
N GLY A 17 -9.84 -13.76 37.22
CA GLY A 17 -8.67 -12.97 37.55
C GLY A 17 -8.92 -12.15 38.81
N LYS A 18 -7.98 -11.27 39.18
CA LYS A 18 -8.08 -10.45 40.41
C LYS A 18 -9.31 -9.53 40.45
N LYS A 19 -9.79 -9.09 39.28
CA LYS A 19 -10.88 -8.10 39.13
C LYS A 19 -11.97 -8.57 38.17
N THR A 20 -12.00 -9.85 37.80
CA THR A 20 -12.94 -10.38 36.80
C THR A 20 -13.56 -11.68 37.31
N ILE A 21 -14.88 -11.72 37.34
CA ILE A 21 -15.67 -12.82 37.91
C ILE A 21 -16.64 -13.33 36.85
N LEU A 22 -16.71 -14.65 36.69
CA LEU A 22 -17.81 -15.34 36.00
C LEU A 22 -18.91 -15.61 37.01
N ALA A 23 -20.13 -15.16 36.70
CA ALA A 23 -21.30 -15.38 37.53
C ALA A 23 -22.49 -15.86 36.70
N ARG A 24 -23.46 -16.49 37.36
CA ARG A 24 -24.77 -16.81 36.80
C ARG A 24 -25.77 -15.77 37.29
N ASP A 25 -26.44 -15.10 36.37
CA ASP A 25 -27.58 -14.26 36.70
C ASP A 25 -28.76 -15.14 37.11
N ARG A 26 -29.21 -15.04 38.36
CA ARG A 26 -30.29 -15.88 38.89
C ARG A 26 -31.65 -15.56 38.28
N HIS A 27 -31.83 -14.38 37.69
CA HIS A 27 -33.10 -14.00 37.07
C HIS A 27 -33.23 -14.55 35.65
N THR A 28 -32.16 -14.45 34.85
CA THR A 28 -32.17 -14.88 33.44
C THR A 28 -31.57 -16.27 33.22
N THR A 29 -30.90 -16.83 34.25
CA THR A 29 -30.10 -18.06 34.22
C THR A 29 -28.86 -18.02 33.32
N GLN A 30 -28.60 -16.89 32.65
CA GLN A 30 -27.48 -16.71 31.73
C GLN A 30 -26.17 -16.45 32.49
N LEU A 31 -25.05 -16.79 31.84
CA LEU A 31 -23.72 -16.47 32.34
C LEU A 31 -23.36 -15.01 32.03
N VAL A 32 -22.74 -14.36 33.01
CA VAL A 32 -22.31 -12.97 32.93
C VAL A 32 -20.88 -12.82 33.43
N ILE A 33 -20.19 -11.81 32.92
CA ILE A 33 -18.91 -11.33 33.42
C ILE A 33 -19.16 -10.10 34.29
N ILE A 34 -18.63 -10.15 35.51
CA ILE A 34 -18.61 -9.03 36.46
C ILE A 34 -17.18 -8.52 36.59
N LYS A 35 -16.97 -7.26 36.21
CA LYS A 35 -15.67 -6.59 36.34
C LYS A 35 -15.70 -5.62 37.51
N LEU A 36 -14.69 -5.72 38.38
CA LEU A 36 -14.57 -4.90 39.59
C LEU A 36 -13.61 -3.73 39.34
N ILE A 37 -14.11 -2.52 39.54
CA ILE A 37 -13.34 -1.27 39.42
C ILE A 37 -13.18 -0.69 40.81
N SER A 38 -11.92 -0.45 41.20
CA SER A 38 -11.60 0.19 42.48
C SER A 38 -11.70 1.69 42.30
N VAL A 39 -12.39 2.36 43.21
CA VAL A 39 -12.50 3.82 43.21
C VAL A 39 -11.22 4.42 43.83
N PRO A 40 -10.57 5.42 43.20
CA PRO A 40 -9.40 6.08 43.76
C PRO A 40 -9.70 6.80 45.08
N ARG A 41 -8.75 6.74 46.02
CA ARG A 41 -8.82 7.47 47.29
C ARG A 41 -8.98 8.97 47.06
N GLY A 42 -9.96 9.59 47.73
CA GLY A 42 -10.17 11.05 47.71
C GLY A 42 -10.92 11.60 46.50
N GLN A 43 -11.31 10.78 45.52
CA GLN A 43 -12.05 11.20 44.31
C GLN A 43 -13.39 10.46 44.14
N GLY A 44 -13.91 9.88 45.22
CA GLY A 44 -14.98 8.88 45.14
C GLY A 44 -16.24 9.34 44.41
N SER A 45 -16.83 10.46 44.82
CA SER A 45 -18.09 10.95 44.24
C SER A 45 -17.95 11.36 42.77
N GLN A 46 -16.88 12.07 42.41
CA GLN A 46 -16.62 12.50 41.04
C GLN A 46 -16.37 11.28 40.12
N PHE A 47 -15.49 10.37 40.52
CA PHE A 47 -15.14 9.18 39.75
C PHE A 47 -16.34 8.24 39.58
N ILE A 48 -17.15 8.05 40.63
CA ILE A 48 -18.40 7.27 40.54
C ILE A 48 -19.36 7.93 39.54
N GLY A 49 -19.50 9.26 39.57
CA GLY A 49 -20.34 10.00 38.62
C GLY A 49 -19.89 9.83 37.17
N GLU A 50 -18.60 9.99 36.89
CA GLU A 50 -18.01 9.82 35.57
C GLU A 50 -18.20 8.40 35.03
N ILE A 51 -17.94 7.38 35.86
CA ILE A 51 -18.16 5.98 35.48
C ILE A 51 -19.63 5.70 35.21
N THR A 52 -20.53 6.16 36.08
CA THR A 52 -21.97 5.92 35.94
C THR A 52 -22.50 6.57 34.67
N GLY A 53 -22.08 7.81 34.38
CA GLY A 53 -22.39 8.50 33.12
C GLY A 53 -21.87 7.74 31.89
N LYS A 54 -20.61 7.27 31.94
CA LYS A 54 -20.04 6.48 30.85
C LYS A 54 -20.79 5.15 30.64
N ILE A 55 -21.13 4.43 31.71
CA ILE A 55 -21.92 3.19 31.61
C ILE A 55 -23.29 3.47 30.99
N ALA A 56 -23.94 4.59 31.34
CA ALA A 56 -25.22 4.96 30.74
C ALA A 56 -25.12 5.18 29.22
N LEU A 57 -24.04 5.82 28.74
CA LEU A 57 -23.76 5.94 27.30
C LEU A 57 -23.51 4.57 26.66
N LEU A 58 -22.67 3.74 27.28
CA LEU A 58 -22.32 2.42 26.76
C LEU A 58 -23.53 1.46 26.69
N ARG A 59 -24.54 1.63 27.56
CA ARG A 59 -25.80 0.88 27.53
C ARG A 59 -26.65 1.17 26.29
N GLN A 60 -26.51 2.34 25.70
CA GLN A 60 -27.27 2.74 24.50
C GLN A 60 -26.68 2.19 23.21
N LEU A 61 -25.45 1.67 23.25
CA LEU A 61 -24.79 1.11 22.08
C LEU A 61 -25.51 -0.13 21.55
N SER A 62 -25.68 -0.14 20.23
CA SER A 62 -26.31 -1.22 19.48
C SER A 62 -25.39 -1.66 18.34
N HIS A 63 -24.34 -2.38 18.70
CA HIS A 63 -23.41 -2.99 17.75
C HIS A 63 -23.20 -4.47 18.10
N PRO A 64 -23.29 -5.40 17.13
CA PRO A 64 -23.24 -6.84 17.42
C PRO A 64 -21.87 -7.33 17.92
N SER A 65 -20.81 -6.55 17.71
CA SER A 65 -19.45 -6.83 18.21
C SER A 65 -19.10 -6.05 19.49
N LEU A 66 -20.06 -5.35 20.09
CA LEU A 66 -19.89 -4.71 21.39
C LEU A 66 -20.87 -5.36 22.38
N PRO A 67 -20.41 -6.01 23.45
CA PRO A 67 -21.31 -6.60 24.43
C PRO A 67 -22.10 -5.50 25.14
N LYS A 68 -23.42 -5.70 25.25
CA LYS A 68 -24.29 -4.78 25.99
C LYS A 68 -23.91 -4.76 27.47
N TYR A 69 -23.85 -3.59 28.06
CA TYR A 69 -23.74 -3.44 29.50
C TYR A 69 -25.10 -3.76 30.12
N LEU A 70 -25.16 -4.77 30.99
CA LEU A 70 -26.42 -5.24 31.59
C LEU A 70 -26.75 -4.48 32.86
N ASP A 71 -25.75 -4.27 33.71
CA ASP A 71 -25.97 -3.81 35.08
C ASP A 71 -24.70 -3.18 35.65
N SER A 72 -24.86 -2.39 36.71
CA SER A 72 -23.78 -1.74 37.43
C SER A 72 -24.21 -1.47 38.87
N PHE A 73 -23.41 -1.87 39.85
CA PHE A 73 -23.73 -1.68 41.27
C PHE A 73 -22.47 -1.49 42.09
N GLU A 74 -22.60 -0.80 43.22
CA GLU A 74 -21.53 -0.62 44.19
C GLU A 74 -21.44 -1.85 45.11
N ILE A 75 -20.22 -2.20 45.50
CA ILE A 75 -19.92 -3.21 46.48
C ILE A 75 -19.27 -2.52 47.68
N ASP A 76 -19.97 -2.54 48.80
CA ASP A 76 -19.44 -2.09 50.08
C ASP A 76 -18.24 -2.95 50.48
N SER A 77 -17.07 -2.34 50.49
CA SER A 77 -15.81 -2.94 50.91
C SER A 77 -15.20 -2.06 51.98
N SER A 78 -14.72 -2.67 53.06
CA SER A 78 -14.24 -1.99 54.27
C SER A 78 -12.97 -1.16 54.07
N GLN A 79 -12.37 -1.18 52.88
CA GLN A 79 -11.13 -0.46 52.58
C GLN A 79 -11.27 0.59 51.48
N GLU A 80 -12.08 0.35 50.43
CA GLU A 80 -12.33 1.28 49.31
C GLU A 80 -13.68 0.96 48.65
N PRO A 81 -14.42 1.95 48.12
CA PRO A 81 -15.60 1.68 47.30
C PRO A 81 -15.20 0.96 46.01
N ILE A 82 -16.00 -0.04 45.62
CA ILE A 82 -15.80 -0.83 44.40
C ILE A 82 -17.06 -0.76 43.55
N ILE A 83 -16.91 -0.44 42.27
CA ILE A 83 -18.00 -0.51 41.29
C ILE A 83 -17.89 -1.84 40.55
N ALA A 84 -18.97 -2.61 40.53
CA ALA A 84 -19.11 -3.81 39.73
C ALA A 84 -19.87 -3.49 38.45
N ILE A 85 -19.31 -3.88 37.30
CA ILE A 85 -19.94 -3.74 35.99
C ILE A 85 -20.24 -5.11 35.41
N VAL A 86 -21.47 -5.31 34.92
CA VAL A 86 -21.97 -6.59 34.42
C VAL A 86 -22.17 -6.55 32.92
N ARG A 87 -21.66 -7.57 32.22
CA ARG A 87 -21.87 -7.80 30.78
C ARG A 87 -22.14 -9.28 30.50
N PRO A 88 -22.73 -9.66 29.35
CA PRO A 88 -22.89 -11.05 28.98
C PRO A 88 -21.54 -11.78 28.93
N TYR A 89 -21.54 -13.04 29.34
CA TYR A 89 -20.45 -13.94 29.00
C TYR A 89 -20.51 -14.26 27.51
N LEU A 90 -19.38 -14.12 26.82
CA LEU A 90 -19.24 -14.44 25.41
C LEU A 90 -18.46 -15.74 25.28
N SER A 91 -18.95 -16.67 24.47
CA SER A 91 -18.21 -17.90 24.12
C SER A 91 -17.13 -17.58 23.07
N ALA A 92 -16.15 -16.78 23.47
CA ALA A 92 -15.09 -16.25 22.60
C ALA A 92 -13.77 -16.21 23.37
N GLN A 93 -12.65 -16.39 22.67
CA GLN A 93 -11.32 -16.43 23.27
C GLN A 93 -10.55 -15.14 23.00
N PRO A 94 -9.76 -14.61 23.94
CA PRO A 94 -8.91 -13.46 23.67
C PRO A 94 -7.92 -13.72 22.54
N LEU A 95 -7.69 -12.71 21.69
CA LEU A 95 -6.68 -12.78 20.64
C LEU A 95 -5.26 -12.97 21.19
N GLU A 96 -5.04 -12.60 22.44
CA GLU A 96 -3.79 -12.87 23.15
C GLU A 96 -3.42 -14.36 23.18
N ASN A 97 -4.40 -15.27 23.18
CA ASN A 97 -4.14 -16.71 23.15
C ASN A 97 -3.51 -17.16 21.82
N TYR A 98 -3.73 -16.41 20.74
CA TYR A 98 -3.18 -16.73 19.41
C TYR A 98 -1.69 -16.37 19.29
N LEU A 99 -1.15 -15.51 20.18
CA LEU A 99 0.29 -15.27 20.26
C LEU A 99 1.09 -16.49 20.74
N ASN A 100 0.46 -17.39 21.49
CA ASN A 100 1.13 -18.57 22.03
C ASN A 100 1.18 -19.74 21.01
N SER A 101 0.61 -19.55 19.82
CA SER A 101 0.70 -20.52 18.73
C SER A 101 2.03 -20.35 17.98
N SER A 102 2.66 -21.44 17.55
CA SER A 102 3.95 -21.43 16.85
C SER A 102 3.89 -20.82 15.44
N TYR A 103 2.74 -20.31 15.01
CA TYR A 103 2.47 -19.80 13.67
C TYR A 103 2.13 -18.32 13.72
N LEU A 104 2.86 -17.52 12.95
CA LEU A 104 2.51 -16.11 12.72
C LEU A 104 1.26 -16.03 11.83
N LEU A 105 0.37 -15.08 12.13
CA LEU A 105 -0.82 -14.85 11.31
C LEU A 105 -0.45 -14.36 9.91
N ALA A 106 -1.18 -14.83 8.90
CA ALA A 106 -1.01 -14.33 7.55
C ALA A 106 -1.49 -12.86 7.45
N GLU A 107 -0.91 -12.10 6.51
CA GLU A 107 -1.30 -10.70 6.29
C GLU A 107 -2.81 -10.55 6.04
N GLN A 108 -3.43 -11.50 5.33
CA GLN A 108 -4.86 -11.47 5.03
C GLN A 108 -5.71 -11.56 6.30
N ASP A 109 -5.31 -12.39 7.27
CA ASP A 109 -5.99 -12.51 8.55
C ASP A 109 -5.82 -11.23 9.38
N LEU A 110 -4.62 -10.67 9.40
CA LEU A 110 -4.34 -9.40 10.08
C LEU A 110 -5.15 -8.23 9.50
N LYS A 111 -5.26 -8.16 8.17
CA LYS A 111 -6.12 -7.18 7.48
C LYS A 111 -7.59 -7.38 7.83
N GLN A 112 -8.06 -8.62 7.94
CA GLN A 112 -9.43 -8.90 8.32
C GLN A 112 -9.72 -8.50 9.77
N ILE A 113 -8.80 -8.80 10.70
CA ILE A 113 -8.86 -8.34 12.10
C ILE A 113 -8.89 -6.81 12.15
N ALA A 114 -7.98 -6.16 11.43
CA ALA A 114 -7.90 -4.70 11.34
C ALA A 114 -9.21 -4.08 10.85
N LYS A 115 -9.78 -4.63 9.77
CA LYS A 115 -11.06 -4.20 9.22
C LYS A 115 -12.18 -4.29 10.26
N TYR A 116 -12.38 -5.44 10.89
CA TYR A 116 -13.45 -5.61 11.87
C TYR A 116 -13.30 -4.64 13.06
N LEU A 117 -12.08 -4.47 13.55
CA LEU A 117 -11.83 -3.58 14.68
C LEU A 117 -12.02 -2.12 14.29
N LEU A 118 -11.57 -1.71 13.12
CA LEU A 118 -11.81 -0.35 12.63
C LEU A 118 -13.30 -0.08 12.36
N GLU A 119 -14.09 -1.06 11.91
CA GLU A 119 -15.55 -0.91 11.79
C GLU A 119 -16.21 -0.66 13.15
N ILE A 120 -15.79 -1.38 14.20
CA ILE A 120 -16.23 -1.14 15.58
C ILE A 120 -15.83 0.27 16.05
N LEU A 121 -14.59 0.70 15.80
CA LEU A 121 -14.14 2.04 16.17
C LEU A 121 -14.86 3.14 15.39
N SER A 122 -15.17 2.90 14.12
CA SER A 122 -15.93 3.82 13.29
C SER A 122 -17.32 4.03 13.88
N TYR A 123 -17.98 2.94 14.31
CA TYR A 123 -19.26 3.03 15.00
C TYR A 123 -19.17 3.87 16.29
N LEU A 124 -18.16 3.61 17.13
CA LEU A 124 -17.98 4.30 18.41
C LEU A 124 -17.67 5.79 18.25
N HIS A 125 -16.84 6.15 17.26
CA HIS A 125 -16.42 7.53 17.03
C HIS A 125 -17.50 8.37 16.32
N GLN A 126 -18.49 7.72 15.70
CA GLN A 126 -19.62 8.38 15.01
C GLN A 126 -20.87 8.55 15.88
N GLN A 127 -20.82 8.20 17.18
CA GLN A 127 -21.91 8.52 18.10
C GLN A 127 -22.06 10.04 18.27
N ASP A 128 -23.26 10.51 18.64
CA ASP A 128 -23.54 11.94 18.88
C ASP A 128 -22.51 12.58 19.84
N VAL A 129 -22.08 11.80 20.83
CA VAL A 129 -20.89 12.07 21.64
C VAL A 129 -19.86 10.99 21.31
N PRO A 130 -18.75 11.29 20.63
CA PRO A 130 -17.74 10.30 20.27
C PRO A 130 -17.24 9.52 21.48
N ILE A 131 -17.26 8.19 21.38
CA ILE A 131 -16.84 7.31 22.47
C ILE A 131 -15.47 6.71 22.14
N ASN A 132 -14.46 7.02 22.95
CA ASN A 132 -13.17 6.35 22.88
C ASN A 132 -13.19 5.04 23.69
N HIS A 133 -12.66 3.97 23.12
CA HIS A 133 -12.50 2.70 23.82
C HIS A 133 -11.42 2.80 24.91
N GLY A 134 -10.26 3.35 24.57
CA GLY A 134 -9.17 3.72 25.50
C GLY A 134 -8.36 2.56 26.09
N ASN A 135 -8.66 1.31 25.73
CA ASN A 135 -7.98 0.12 26.26
C ASN A 135 -7.87 -1.01 25.22
N ILE A 136 -7.52 -0.67 23.98
CA ILE A 136 -7.41 -1.66 22.91
C ILE A 136 -6.12 -2.46 23.08
N LYS A 137 -6.28 -3.77 23.30
CA LYS A 137 -5.18 -4.72 23.44
C LYS A 137 -5.67 -6.13 23.18
N LEU A 138 -4.76 -7.06 22.94
CA LEU A 138 -5.09 -8.44 22.58
C LEU A 138 -5.92 -9.21 23.62
N SER A 139 -5.80 -8.89 24.91
CA SER A 139 -6.66 -9.48 25.96
C SER A 139 -8.10 -8.98 25.93
N ASN A 140 -8.35 -7.84 25.29
CA ASN A 140 -9.64 -7.16 25.22
C ASN A 140 -10.32 -7.33 23.84
N ILE A 141 -9.67 -8.03 22.91
CA ILE A 141 -10.25 -8.39 21.62
C ILE A 141 -10.56 -9.88 21.69
N LEU A 142 -11.84 -10.24 21.76
CA LEU A 142 -12.26 -11.63 21.78
C LEU A 142 -12.60 -12.08 20.37
N PHE A 143 -12.23 -13.31 20.02
CA PHE A 143 -12.58 -13.95 18.76
C PHE A 143 -13.42 -15.19 19.03
N ASP A 144 -14.62 -15.22 18.45
CA ASP A 144 -15.48 -16.38 18.39
C ASP A 144 -15.22 -17.12 17.08
N THR A 145 -14.62 -18.30 17.19
CA THR A 145 -14.26 -19.14 16.05
C THR A 145 -15.47 -19.79 15.39
N GLN A 146 -16.60 -19.93 16.09
CA GLN A 146 -17.82 -20.53 15.53
C GLN A 146 -18.55 -19.53 14.64
N SER A 147 -18.71 -18.30 15.12
CA SER A 147 -19.38 -17.23 14.36
C SER A 147 -18.43 -16.38 13.51
N HIS A 148 -17.12 -16.64 13.58
CA HIS A 148 -16.06 -15.84 12.95
C HIS A 148 -16.17 -14.33 13.25
N ARG A 149 -16.55 -14.00 14.50
CA ARG A 149 -16.81 -12.62 14.94
C ARG A 149 -15.81 -12.16 15.98
N PHE A 150 -15.39 -10.91 15.86
CA PHE A 150 -14.61 -10.23 16.88
C PHE A 150 -15.52 -9.43 17.80
N TYR A 151 -15.18 -9.41 19.09
CA TYR A 151 -15.82 -8.58 20.10
C TYR A 151 -14.77 -7.70 20.77
N LEU A 152 -15.06 -6.41 20.88
CA LEU A 152 -14.22 -5.48 21.63
C LEU A 152 -14.83 -5.29 23.01
N VAL A 153 -14.05 -5.56 24.05
CA VAL A 153 -14.55 -5.59 25.44
C VAL A 153 -13.67 -4.75 26.35
N ASP A 154 -14.18 -4.44 27.54
CA ASP A 154 -13.40 -3.84 28.63
C ASP A 154 -12.83 -2.43 28.32
N PHE A 155 -13.74 -1.52 27.95
CA PHE A 155 -13.49 -0.07 27.85
C PHE A 155 -12.71 0.47 29.06
N ALA A 156 -11.83 1.44 28.83
CA ALA A 156 -11.17 2.16 29.91
C ALA A 156 -12.20 3.02 30.68
N PHE A 157 -12.07 3.09 31.99
CA PHE A 157 -12.89 3.96 32.85
C PHE A 157 -12.04 5.00 33.59
N ASP A 158 -10.74 5.00 33.34
CA ASP A 158 -9.68 5.61 34.14
C ASP A 158 -8.55 6.22 33.28
N SER A 159 -8.72 6.33 31.95
CA SER A 159 -7.59 6.73 31.08
C SER A 159 -7.53 8.23 30.79
N ASP A 160 -6.53 8.88 31.38
CA ASP A 160 -5.87 10.11 30.90
C ASP A 160 -4.80 9.80 29.82
N SER A 161 -4.88 8.67 29.12
CA SER A 161 -3.83 8.26 28.18
C SER A 161 -3.81 9.17 26.94
N PRO A 162 -2.64 9.69 26.53
CA PRO A 162 -2.52 10.48 25.30
C PRO A 162 -2.59 9.63 24.02
N THR A 163 -2.83 8.32 24.12
CA THR A 163 -2.88 7.40 22.98
C THR A 163 -4.29 7.31 22.40
N THR A 164 -4.39 7.40 21.07
CA THR A 164 -5.67 7.21 20.38
C THR A 164 -5.98 5.72 20.21
N ASP A 165 -7.26 5.38 20.09
CA ASP A 165 -7.70 4.00 19.79
C ASP A 165 -6.98 3.40 18.56
N LEU A 166 -6.70 4.23 17.55
CA LEU A 166 -5.96 3.82 16.36
C LEU A 166 -4.53 3.36 16.71
N GLN A 167 -3.82 4.10 17.55
CA GLN A 167 -2.46 3.73 17.96
C GLN A 167 -2.42 2.39 18.67
N ASP A 168 -3.36 2.16 19.59
CA ASP A 168 -3.41 0.94 20.38
C ASP A 168 -3.85 -0.27 19.55
N LEU A 169 -4.70 -0.06 18.54
CA LEU A 169 -4.97 -1.05 17.51
C LEU A 169 -3.71 -1.38 16.70
N GLY A 170 -2.95 -0.38 16.25
CA GLY A 170 -1.69 -0.57 15.51
C GLY A 170 -0.69 -1.42 16.28
N LYS A 171 -0.47 -1.11 17.57
CA LYS A 171 0.41 -1.91 18.46
C LYS A 171 -0.07 -3.36 18.58
N SER A 172 -1.39 -3.57 18.70
CA SER A 172 -1.97 -4.90 18.82
C SER A 172 -1.76 -5.73 17.55
N LEU A 173 -1.96 -5.13 16.37
CA LEU A 173 -1.74 -5.80 15.08
C LEU A 173 -0.25 -6.11 14.84
N ILE A 174 0.66 -5.21 15.20
CA ILE A 174 2.11 -5.47 15.12
C ILE A 174 2.51 -6.61 16.06
N SER A 175 1.92 -6.68 17.26
CA SER A 175 2.16 -7.78 18.20
C SER A 175 1.74 -9.12 17.61
N LEU A 176 0.57 -9.18 16.94
CA LEU A 176 0.11 -10.38 16.24
C LEU A 176 1.00 -10.75 15.05
N ALA A 177 1.48 -9.76 14.29
CA ALA A 177 2.34 -9.97 13.13
C ALA A 177 3.74 -10.48 13.48
N THR A 178 4.27 -10.04 14.63
CA THR A 178 5.62 -10.41 15.11
C THR A 178 5.59 -11.62 16.03
N GLY A 179 4.43 -11.98 16.58
CA GLY A 179 4.29 -13.00 17.62
C GLY A 179 4.82 -12.56 18.99
N ILE A 180 5.21 -11.30 19.16
CA ILE A 180 5.80 -10.81 20.40
C ILE A 180 4.83 -9.88 21.12
N LYS A 181 4.50 -10.22 22.37
CA LYS A 181 3.67 -9.39 23.25
C LYS A 181 4.48 -8.17 23.70
N HIS A 182 4.25 -7.02 23.10
CA HIS A 182 4.91 -5.78 23.51
C HIS A 182 3.93 -4.71 24.00
N ARG A 183 4.37 -3.93 24.99
CA ARG A 183 3.73 -2.67 25.40
C ARG A 183 4.09 -1.50 24.45
N TYR A 184 5.17 -1.66 23.68
CA TYR A 184 5.72 -0.68 22.73
C TYR A 184 6.03 -1.34 21.39
N ILE A 185 6.14 -0.58 20.31
CA ILE A 185 6.46 -1.12 18.98
C ILE A 185 7.95 -1.53 18.97
N PRO A 186 8.31 -2.76 18.59
CA PRO A 186 9.71 -3.14 18.51
C PRO A 186 10.44 -2.37 17.41
N GLU A 187 11.70 -2.00 17.65
CA GLU A 187 12.56 -1.43 16.61
C GLU A 187 12.70 -2.41 15.43
N ASN A 188 12.63 -1.86 14.21
CA ASN A 188 12.74 -2.59 12.95
C ASN A 188 11.79 -3.81 12.87
N PHE A 189 10.56 -3.68 13.36
CA PHE A 189 9.58 -4.78 13.33
C PHE A 189 9.32 -5.30 11.91
N GLU A 190 9.50 -4.47 10.88
CA GLU A 190 9.47 -4.87 9.47
C GLU A 190 10.36 -6.08 9.15
N GLN A 191 11.50 -6.22 9.82
CA GLN A 191 12.45 -7.34 9.63
C GLN A 191 12.02 -8.61 10.37
N LYS A 192 11.02 -8.52 11.24
CA LYS A 192 10.51 -9.60 12.10
C LYS A 192 9.14 -10.11 11.64
N THR A 193 8.68 -9.68 10.47
CA THR A 193 7.38 -10.07 9.91
C THR A 193 7.52 -10.42 8.44
N ASN A 194 6.60 -11.21 7.90
CA ASN A 194 6.53 -11.52 6.47
C ASN A 194 5.43 -10.69 5.78
N LEU A 195 5.25 -9.43 6.20
CA LEU A 195 4.22 -8.54 5.68
C LEU A 195 4.72 -7.76 4.46
N SER A 196 3.80 -7.38 3.59
CA SER A 196 4.06 -6.49 2.46
C SER A 196 4.52 -5.12 2.92
N ALA A 197 5.37 -4.47 2.12
CA ALA A 197 5.86 -3.11 2.40
C ALA A 197 4.71 -2.11 2.61
N PHE A 198 3.61 -2.27 1.87
CA PHE A 198 2.41 -1.45 2.04
C PHE A 198 1.77 -1.67 3.41
N PHE A 199 1.54 -2.91 3.82
CA PHE A 199 0.87 -3.17 5.09
C PHE A 199 1.75 -2.79 6.29
N ILE A 200 3.08 -2.93 6.15
CA ILE A 200 4.05 -2.36 7.09
C ILE A 200 3.90 -0.84 7.19
N TYR A 201 3.84 -0.14 6.05
CA TYR A 201 3.62 1.31 6.02
C TYR A 201 2.28 1.70 6.67
N TRP A 202 1.20 0.99 6.34
CA TRP A 202 -0.12 1.19 6.92
C TRP A 202 -0.11 0.99 8.45
N LEU A 203 0.55 -0.06 8.96
CA LEU A 203 0.72 -0.32 10.39
C LEU A 203 1.53 0.78 11.08
N LYS A 204 2.62 1.28 10.46
CA LYS A 204 3.43 2.39 10.98
C LYS A 204 2.62 3.69 11.10
N ARG A 205 1.78 4.01 10.09
CA ARG A 205 0.84 5.14 10.14
C ARG A 205 -0.21 4.99 11.24
N LEU A 206 -0.71 3.76 11.43
CA LEU A 206 -1.73 3.46 12.44
C LEU A 206 -1.18 3.54 13.87
N SER A 207 0.05 3.07 14.08
CA SER A 207 0.67 2.96 15.41
C SER A 207 1.46 4.21 15.85
N ASN A 208 1.43 5.29 15.06
CA ASN A 208 2.18 6.54 15.27
C ASN A 208 3.70 6.36 15.45
N SER A 209 4.34 5.69 14.49
CA SER A 209 5.79 5.51 14.45
C SER A 209 6.38 6.05 13.12
N PRO A 210 7.39 6.94 13.13
CA PRO A 210 7.39 8.41 13.31
C PRO A 210 6.94 9.23 12.05
N PRO A 211 7.09 10.57 11.97
CA PRO A 211 6.24 11.65 12.52
C PRO A 211 5.24 12.30 11.54
N ASP A 212 5.28 12.04 10.23
CA ASP A 212 4.65 12.95 9.24
C ASP A 212 3.43 12.39 8.50
N SER A 213 2.94 11.20 8.85
CA SER A 213 1.77 10.63 8.19
C SER A 213 0.92 9.76 9.13
N HIS A 214 0.30 10.34 10.14
CA HIS A 214 -0.70 9.63 10.95
C HIS A 214 -2.04 9.58 10.23
N PHE A 215 -2.87 8.59 10.52
CA PHE A 215 -4.29 8.65 10.12
C PHE A 215 -5.02 9.68 10.99
N ARG A 216 -5.79 10.57 10.35
CA ARG A 216 -6.57 11.61 11.04
C ARG A 216 -7.89 11.07 11.59
N SER A 217 -8.38 9.96 11.06
CA SER A 217 -9.64 9.33 11.45
C SER A 217 -9.65 7.82 11.18
N VAL A 218 -10.57 7.11 11.83
CA VAL A 218 -10.86 5.70 11.54
C VAL A 218 -11.28 5.51 10.08
N THR A 219 -12.07 6.46 9.54
CA THR A 219 -12.50 6.44 8.14
C THR A 219 -11.32 6.51 7.18
N GLU A 220 -10.30 7.34 7.46
CA GLU A 220 -9.08 7.40 6.65
C GLU A 220 -8.29 6.09 6.72
N ALA A 221 -8.16 5.51 7.91
CA ALA A 221 -7.48 4.23 8.11
C ALA A 221 -8.20 3.08 7.37
N LEU A 222 -9.53 3.01 7.47
CA LEU A 222 -10.38 2.07 6.72
C LEU A 222 -10.25 2.28 5.22
N ALA A 223 -10.38 3.52 4.74
CA ALA A 223 -10.26 3.84 3.32
C ALA A 223 -8.89 3.38 2.79
N SER A 224 -7.79 3.70 3.48
CA SER A 224 -6.45 3.26 3.09
C SER A 224 -6.29 1.73 3.10
N LEU A 225 -6.92 1.03 4.06
CA LEU A 225 -6.94 -0.44 4.10
C LEU A 225 -7.75 -1.02 2.94
N TYR A 226 -8.89 -0.40 2.58
CA TYR A 226 -9.73 -0.78 1.46
C TYR A 226 -9.10 -0.44 0.11
N SER A 227 -8.35 0.67 -0.01
CA SER A 227 -7.54 0.98 -1.19
C SER A 227 -6.60 -0.18 -1.52
N CYS A 228 -6.03 -0.85 -0.50
CA CYS A 228 -5.23 -2.05 -0.67
C CYS A 228 -6.03 -3.23 -1.26
N GLN A 229 -7.27 -3.43 -0.82
CA GLN A 229 -8.16 -4.50 -1.31
C GLN A 229 -8.74 -4.19 -2.69
N LEU A 230 -9.12 -2.94 -2.98
CA LEU A 230 -9.62 -2.51 -4.28
C LEU A 230 -8.50 -2.50 -5.33
N ILE A 231 -7.27 -2.15 -4.96
CA ILE A 231 -6.09 -2.29 -5.82
C ILE A 231 -5.84 -3.78 -6.08
N LEU A 232 -5.80 -4.66 -5.09
CA LEU A 232 -5.57 -6.11 -5.31
C LEU A 232 -6.72 -6.83 -6.06
N VAL A 233 -7.98 -6.46 -5.83
CA VAL A 233 -9.16 -7.07 -6.48
C VAL A 233 -9.42 -6.49 -7.88
N SER A 234 -9.12 -5.21 -8.13
CA SER A 234 -9.18 -4.64 -9.49
C SER A 234 -7.99 -5.05 -10.37
N ILE A 235 -6.85 -5.37 -9.75
CA ILE A 235 -5.61 -5.74 -10.46
C ILE A 235 -5.53 -7.24 -10.78
N GLY A 236 -6.23 -8.10 -10.02
CA GLY A 236 -6.29 -9.54 -10.30
C GLY A 236 -6.83 -9.91 -11.69
N ASN A 237 -7.46 -8.97 -12.40
CA ASN A 237 -7.97 -9.15 -13.75
C ASN A 237 -7.66 -7.95 -14.68
N LEU A 238 -6.46 -7.36 -14.61
CA LEU A 238 -6.03 -6.48 -15.71
C LEU A 238 -5.87 -7.33 -16.97
N THR A 239 -6.90 -7.32 -17.81
CA THR A 239 -6.86 -7.87 -19.16
C THR A 239 -5.95 -7.00 -20.03
N LYS A 240 -5.25 -7.62 -20.98
CA LYS A 240 -4.41 -6.89 -21.94
C LYS A 240 -5.22 -5.72 -22.55
N PRO A 241 -4.71 -4.47 -22.50
CA PRO A 241 -5.42 -3.32 -23.06
C PRO A 241 -5.80 -3.53 -24.54
N TYR A 242 -6.99 -3.09 -24.92
CA TYR A 242 -7.49 -3.24 -26.29
C TYR A 242 -6.56 -2.52 -27.29
N GLY A 243 -6.14 -3.21 -28.35
CA GLY A 243 -5.22 -2.67 -29.36
C GLY A 243 -3.75 -2.64 -28.93
N SER A 244 -3.38 -3.23 -27.79
CA SER A 244 -1.99 -3.28 -27.32
C SER A 244 -1.09 -4.13 -28.24
N GLU A 245 -0.01 -3.51 -28.72
CA GLU A 245 1.04 -4.17 -29.51
C GLU A 245 2.13 -4.82 -28.63
N VAL A 246 2.01 -4.65 -27.30
CA VAL A 246 2.90 -5.30 -26.34
C VAL A 246 2.60 -6.79 -26.29
N THR A 247 3.64 -7.62 -26.45
CA THR A 247 3.52 -9.07 -26.39
C THR A 247 4.27 -9.61 -25.17
N VAL A 248 3.59 -10.46 -24.41
CA VAL A 248 4.14 -11.13 -23.23
C VAL A 248 4.06 -12.62 -23.47
N TYR A 249 5.22 -13.27 -23.51
CA TYR A 249 5.36 -14.71 -23.64
C TYR A 249 5.84 -15.29 -22.32
N LYS A 250 5.09 -16.25 -21.76
CA LYS A 250 5.39 -16.90 -20.48
C LYS A 250 5.47 -18.41 -20.66
N THR A 251 6.53 -18.99 -20.12
CA THR A 251 6.71 -20.43 -19.89
C THR A 251 7.32 -20.60 -18.49
N ASP A 252 7.45 -21.84 -18.02
CA ASP A 252 8.03 -22.13 -16.70
C ASP A 252 9.44 -21.53 -16.51
N ASN A 253 10.21 -21.42 -17.59
CA ASN A 253 11.63 -21.01 -17.58
C ASN A 253 11.93 -19.76 -18.41
N LEU A 254 10.90 -19.05 -18.87
CA LEU A 254 11.12 -17.84 -19.67
C LEU A 254 9.91 -16.92 -19.56
N LEU A 255 10.18 -15.69 -19.12
CA LEU A 255 9.29 -14.56 -19.32
C LEU A 255 9.95 -13.59 -20.31
N GLN A 256 9.24 -13.27 -21.39
CA GLN A 256 9.72 -12.35 -22.42
C GLN A 256 8.65 -11.31 -22.71
N ILE A 257 9.01 -10.04 -22.57
CA ILE A 257 8.17 -8.89 -22.91
C ILE A 257 8.79 -8.25 -24.14
N LYS A 258 8.02 -8.12 -25.23
CA LYS A 258 8.42 -7.37 -26.42
C LYS A 258 7.45 -6.24 -26.66
N ILE A 259 8.01 -5.05 -26.78
CA ILE A 259 7.31 -3.82 -27.15
C ILE A 259 7.72 -3.50 -28.59
N ALA A 260 6.77 -3.62 -29.51
CA ALA A 260 6.98 -3.22 -30.89
C ALA A 260 7.04 -1.70 -30.98
N SER A 261 7.97 -1.18 -31.78
CA SER A 261 8.04 0.26 -32.01
C SER A 261 7.26 0.62 -33.28
N LYS A 262 6.32 1.55 -33.18
CA LYS A 262 5.55 2.10 -34.32
C LYS A 262 6.39 3.03 -35.18
N THR A 263 7.65 3.26 -34.80
CA THR A 263 8.50 4.33 -35.32
C THR A 263 9.17 4.00 -36.66
N LYS A 264 9.34 2.73 -37.06
CA LYS A 264 9.93 2.40 -38.39
C LYS A 264 9.17 3.07 -39.53
N GLN A 265 7.84 3.04 -39.50
CA GLN A 265 7.00 3.65 -40.52
C GLN A 265 7.07 5.18 -40.47
N LYS A 266 7.13 5.77 -39.27
CA LYS A 266 7.31 7.21 -39.04
C LYS A 266 8.67 7.70 -39.55
N PHE A 267 9.74 6.93 -39.33
CA PHE A 267 11.08 7.20 -39.87
C PHE A 267 11.05 7.24 -41.40
N PHE A 268 10.51 6.22 -42.07
CA PHE A 268 10.44 6.21 -43.54
C PHE A 268 9.55 7.34 -44.09
N ASN A 269 8.45 7.68 -43.42
CA ASN A 269 7.60 8.80 -43.81
C ASN A 269 8.31 10.15 -43.67
N ASN A 270 9.01 10.37 -42.55
CA ASN A 270 9.80 11.58 -42.32
C ASN A 270 10.97 11.66 -43.31
N LEU A 271 11.61 10.54 -43.61
CA LEU A 271 12.72 10.45 -44.57
C LEU A 271 12.23 10.79 -45.97
N LYS A 272 11.10 10.23 -46.40
CA LYS A 272 10.45 10.56 -47.67
C LYS A 272 10.09 12.03 -47.75
N THR A 273 9.61 12.61 -46.66
CA THR A 273 9.25 14.03 -46.58
C THR A 273 10.48 14.93 -46.69
N GLN A 274 11.55 14.61 -45.98
CA GLN A 274 12.84 15.31 -46.12
C GLN A 274 13.38 15.22 -47.54
N LEU A 275 13.45 14.00 -48.10
CA LEU A 275 13.93 13.81 -49.46
C LEU A 275 13.12 14.64 -50.45
N ARG A 276 11.79 14.67 -50.33
CA ARG A 276 10.93 15.51 -51.18
C ARG A 276 11.21 17.01 -51.03
N GLN A 277 11.50 17.48 -49.82
CA GLN A 277 11.79 18.91 -49.57
C GLN A 277 13.18 19.32 -50.07
N PHE A 278 14.18 18.45 -49.94
CA PHE A 278 15.59 18.81 -50.18
C PHE A 278 16.18 18.27 -51.50
N LEU A 279 15.57 17.29 -52.17
CA LEU A 279 16.04 16.83 -53.50
C LEU A 279 16.07 17.96 -54.54
N PRO A 280 15.04 18.81 -54.68
CA PRO A 280 15.03 19.86 -55.70
C PRO A 280 16.15 20.89 -55.50
N SER A 281 16.41 21.28 -54.25
CA SER A 281 17.48 22.21 -53.90
C SER A 281 18.87 21.58 -54.03
N LEU A 282 19.02 20.29 -53.74
CA LEU A 282 20.24 19.54 -54.03
C LEU A 282 20.50 19.46 -55.55
N PHE A 283 19.49 19.16 -56.35
CA PHE A 283 19.61 19.11 -57.81
C PHE A 283 19.96 20.49 -58.39
N PHE A 284 19.32 21.55 -57.90
CA PHE A 284 19.63 22.91 -58.29
C PHE A 284 21.06 23.31 -57.94
N THR A 285 21.54 23.00 -56.73
CA THR A 285 22.92 23.32 -56.30
C THR A 285 23.96 22.56 -57.11
N ILE A 286 23.74 21.27 -57.41
CA ILE A 286 24.63 20.50 -58.29
C ILE A 286 24.63 21.09 -59.71
N THR A 287 23.45 21.40 -60.27
CA THR A 287 23.35 22.00 -61.61
C THR A 287 24.09 23.34 -61.66
N LEU A 288 23.89 24.20 -60.66
CA LEU A 288 24.60 25.47 -60.54
C LEU A 288 26.12 25.28 -60.47
N LEU A 289 26.59 24.33 -59.64
CA LEU A 289 28.02 24.00 -59.53
C LEU A 289 28.60 23.52 -60.85
N THR A 290 27.89 22.68 -61.60
CA THR A 290 28.35 22.20 -62.91
C THR A 290 28.45 23.33 -63.92
N ILE A 291 27.46 24.23 -63.98
CA ILE A 291 27.48 25.38 -64.90
C ILE A 291 28.64 26.32 -64.55
N VAL A 292 28.79 26.68 -63.27
CA VAL A 292 29.87 27.58 -62.84
C VAL A 292 31.24 26.95 -63.04
N GLY A 293 31.40 25.66 -62.75
CA GLY A 293 32.65 24.93 -62.94
C GLY A 293 33.07 24.79 -64.41
N ILE A 294 32.12 24.74 -65.35
CA ILE A 294 32.40 24.75 -66.79
C ILE A 294 32.97 26.11 -67.24
N TYR A 295 32.48 27.21 -66.68
CA TYR A 295 32.90 28.56 -67.06
C TYR A 295 34.22 29.00 -66.42
N ASP A 296 34.34 28.88 -65.09
CA ASP A 296 35.59 29.16 -64.37
C ASP A 296 35.61 28.41 -63.03
N ILE A 297 36.54 27.47 -62.89
CA ILE A 297 36.67 26.64 -61.69
C ILE A 297 36.99 27.46 -60.42
N LYS A 298 37.62 28.65 -60.56
CA LYS A 298 37.90 29.52 -59.40
C LYS A 298 36.62 30.12 -58.83
N LEU A 299 35.57 30.28 -59.64
CA LEU A 299 34.28 30.80 -59.18
C LEU A 299 33.52 29.83 -58.28
N VAL A 300 33.82 28.53 -58.38
CA VAL A 300 33.25 27.49 -57.49
C VAL A 300 33.58 27.76 -56.03
N ALA A 301 34.76 28.34 -55.73
CA ALA A 301 35.15 28.68 -54.37
C ALA A 301 34.19 29.67 -53.69
N PHE A 302 33.56 30.58 -54.46
CA PHE A 302 32.56 31.52 -53.93
C PHE A 302 31.21 30.88 -53.62
N LEU A 303 30.94 29.67 -54.13
CA LEU A 303 29.72 28.92 -53.83
C LEU A 303 29.83 28.06 -52.56
N ILE A 304 31.05 27.82 -52.05
CA ILE A 304 31.31 27.02 -50.86
C ILE A 304 30.49 27.51 -49.63
N PRO A 305 30.41 28.82 -49.32
CA PRO A 305 29.61 29.30 -48.20
C PRO A 305 28.11 29.02 -48.37
N ILE A 306 27.59 29.09 -49.60
CA ILE A 306 26.18 28.84 -49.91
C ILE A 306 25.86 27.34 -49.71
N ILE A 307 26.77 26.47 -50.15
CA ILE A 307 26.66 25.02 -49.92
C ILE A 307 26.73 24.70 -48.43
N LEU A 308 27.64 25.34 -47.69
CA LEU A 308 27.74 25.19 -46.24
C LEU A 308 26.44 25.60 -45.54
N ILE A 309 25.87 26.75 -45.89
CA ILE A 309 24.57 27.19 -45.34
C ILE A 309 23.46 26.20 -45.66
N PHE A 310 23.44 25.66 -46.88
CA PHE A 310 22.47 24.64 -47.29
C PHE A 310 22.60 23.35 -46.47
N LEU A 311 23.82 22.83 -46.31
CA LEU A 311 24.10 21.64 -45.50
C LEU A 311 23.77 21.87 -44.02
N LEU A 312 24.04 23.06 -43.51
CA LEU A 312 23.75 23.41 -42.12
C LEU A 312 22.24 23.46 -41.87
N ASN A 313 21.46 24.01 -42.82
CA ASN A 313 20.00 23.98 -42.78
C ASN A 313 19.41 22.56 -42.94
N LEU A 314 20.07 21.70 -43.72
CA LEU A 314 19.68 20.30 -43.84
C LEU A 314 19.77 19.62 -42.45
N ILE A 315 20.87 19.82 -41.75
CA ILE A 315 21.14 19.18 -40.44
C ILE A 315 20.32 19.83 -39.31
N SER A 316 20.15 21.16 -39.33
CA SER A 316 19.47 21.91 -38.27
C SER A 316 17.94 21.89 -38.36
N SER A 317 17.37 21.35 -39.45
CA SER A 317 15.93 21.28 -39.60
C SER A 317 15.27 20.45 -38.49
N SER A 318 14.07 20.85 -38.07
CA SER A 318 13.27 20.10 -37.09
C SER A 318 13.00 18.66 -37.55
N LEU A 319 12.90 18.43 -38.87
CA LEU A 319 12.78 17.09 -39.45
C LEU A 319 14.05 16.24 -39.26
N SER A 320 15.24 16.83 -39.33
CA SER A 320 16.49 16.10 -39.06
C SER A 320 16.56 15.64 -37.61
N TRP A 321 16.13 16.48 -36.67
CA TRP A 321 16.00 16.09 -35.27
C TRP A 321 14.98 14.96 -35.07
N GLN A 322 13.83 15.03 -35.76
CA GLN A 322 12.82 13.97 -35.73
C GLN A 322 13.32 12.66 -36.35
N LEU A 323 14.11 12.72 -37.43
CA LEU A 323 14.75 11.57 -38.05
C LEU A 323 15.76 10.93 -37.11
N TRP A 324 16.60 11.73 -36.47
CA TRP A 324 17.55 11.27 -35.46
C TRP A 324 16.84 10.55 -34.30
N LYS A 325 15.79 11.18 -33.74
CA LYS A 325 14.98 10.58 -32.68
C LYS A 325 14.32 9.28 -33.12
N SER A 326 13.78 9.25 -34.33
CA SER A 326 13.08 8.07 -34.88
C SER A 326 14.03 6.92 -35.21
N PHE A 327 15.27 7.23 -35.59
CA PHE A 327 16.30 6.24 -35.92
C PHE A 327 16.77 5.45 -34.70
N TRP A 328 16.85 6.11 -33.54
CA TRP A 328 17.25 5.53 -32.26
C TRP A 328 16.11 4.87 -31.47
N GLN A 329 14.89 4.87 -32.02
CA GLN A 329 13.76 4.15 -31.43
C GLN A 329 13.64 2.76 -32.08
N GLY A 330 13.60 1.73 -31.24
CA GLY A 330 13.65 0.34 -31.63
C GLY A 330 12.79 -0.54 -30.74
N GLU A 331 12.62 -1.80 -31.14
CA GLU A 331 11.83 -2.78 -30.39
C GLU A 331 12.51 -3.06 -29.05
N LEU A 332 11.79 -2.86 -27.94
CA LEU A 332 12.33 -3.10 -26.60
C LEU A 332 11.98 -4.53 -26.15
N GLU A 333 12.98 -5.25 -25.66
CA GLU A 333 12.86 -6.66 -25.28
C GLU A 333 13.42 -6.86 -23.86
N LEU A 334 12.53 -7.12 -22.90
CA LEU A 334 12.89 -7.56 -21.54
C LEU A 334 12.77 -9.09 -21.47
N LYS A 335 13.85 -9.76 -21.07
CA LYS A 335 13.93 -11.22 -21.02
C LYS A 335 14.40 -11.67 -19.63
N ILE A 336 13.59 -12.48 -18.97
CA ILE A 336 13.90 -13.10 -17.67
C ILE A 336 13.97 -14.61 -17.87
N THR A 337 15.11 -15.20 -17.54
CA THR A 337 15.37 -16.65 -17.55
C THR A 337 15.73 -17.11 -16.14
N PRO A 338 15.77 -18.41 -15.80
CA PRO A 338 16.22 -18.86 -14.48
C PRO A 338 17.62 -18.37 -14.10
N LYS A 339 18.48 -18.10 -15.09
CA LYS A 339 19.88 -17.69 -14.85
C LYS A 339 20.04 -16.18 -14.75
N LYS A 340 19.36 -15.42 -15.61
CA LYS A 340 19.57 -13.98 -15.73
C LYS A 340 18.36 -13.19 -16.22
N VAL A 341 18.36 -11.92 -15.87
CA VAL A 341 17.53 -10.87 -16.44
C VAL A 341 18.35 -10.02 -17.40
N SER A 342 17.74 -9.65 -18.53
CA SER A 342 18.39 -8.87 -19.58
C SER A 342 17.39 -7.95 -20.27
N LEU A 343 17.82 -6.72 -20.57
CA LEU A 343 17.04 -5.73 -21.31
C LEU A 343 17.81 -5.26 -22.54
N TYR A 344 17.17 -5.39 -23.70
CA TYR A 344 17.76 -5.05 -24.99
C TYR A 344 16.86 -4.10 -25.78
N GLN A 345 17.48 -3.28 -26.60
CA GLN A 345 16.81 -2.56 -27.68
C GLN A 345 17.26 -3.16 -29.01
N LYS A 346 16.31 -3.55 -29.84
CA LYS A 346 16.58 -4.07 -31.18
C LYS A 346 16.37 -2.97 -32.21
N LEU A 347 17.48 -2.51 -32.78
CA LEU A 347 17.55 -1.48 -33.80
C LEU A 347 17.99 -2.13 -35.11
N TRP A 348 17.17 -2.05 -36.16
CA TRP A 348 17.53 -2.53 -37.51
C TRP A 348 18.04 -3.99 -37.58
N GLY A 349 17.56 -4.86 -36.67
CA GLY A 349 17.98 -6.26 -36.60
C GLY A 349 19.14 -6.54 -35.63
N LEU A 350 19.88 -5.51 -35.21
CA LEU A 350 20.94 -5.59 -34.20
C LEU A 350 20.36 -5.43 -32.80
N LYS A 351 20.88 -6.19 -31.83
CA LYS A 351 20.47 -6.10 -30.42
C LYS A 351 21.52 -5.34 -29.61
N PHE A 352 21.10 -4.23 -29.00
CA PHE A 352 21.91 -3.42 -28.11
C PHE A 352 21.46 -3.66 -26.67
N LYS A 353 22.39 -3.97 -25.76
CA LYS A 353 22.08 -4.09 -24.33
C LYS A 353 21.87 -2.70 -23.75
N LEU A 354 20.73 -2.48 -23.10
CA LEU A 354 20.46 -1.23 -22.37
C LEU A 354 21.01 -1.29 -20.95
N THR A 355 20.90 -2.46 -20.31
CA THR A 355 21.40 -2.73 -18.96
C THR A 355 22.22 -4.01 -18.97
N ALA A 356 23.32 -4.05 -18.22
CA ALA A 356 24.15 -5.25 -18.10
C ALA A 356 23.38 -6.36 -17.36
N ASP A 357 23.51 -7.61 -17.84
CA ASP A 357 22.80 -8.77 -17.29
C ASP A 357 23.07 -8.99 -15.79
N ALA A 358 22.02 -9.23 -15.01
CA ALA A 358 22.09 -9.61 -13.59
C ALA A 358 21.50 -11.01 -13.38
N ALA A 359 21.87 -11.69 -12.29
CA ALA A 359 21.30 -12.99 -12.01
C ALA A 359 19.82 -12.85 -11.63
N SER A 360 18.96 -13.78 -12.08
CA SER A 360 17.52 -13.67 -11.80
C SER A 360 17.18 -13.88 -10.32
N SER A 361 18.05 -14.59 -9.58
CA SER A 361 17.96 -14.70 -8.12
C SER A 361 18.24 -13.39 -7.39
N GLU A 362 18.86 -12.41 -8.06
CA GLU A 362 19.18 -11.09 -7.49
C GLU A 362 18.08 -10.06 -7.76
N ILE A 363 16.95 -10.46 -8.38
CA ILE A 363 15.77 -9.60 -8.54
C ILE A 363 15.06 -9.49 -7.20
N TYR A 364 14.89 -8.28 -6.69
CA TYR A 364 14.28 -8.06 -5.37
C TYR A 364 13.21 -6.96 -5.33
N SER A 365 13.08 -6.14 -6.38
CA SER A 365 12.11 -5.04 -6.40
C SER A 365 11.49 -4.83 -7.76
N LEU A 366 10.21 -4.48 -7.74
CA LEU A 366 9.42 -4.04 -8.90
C LEU A 366 8.73 -2.73 -8.52
N ILE A 367 9.04 -1.65 -9.23
CA ILE A 367 8.61 -0.30 -8.90
C ILE A 367 7.83 0.27 -10.09
N ARG A 368 6.72 0.95 -9.80
CA ARG A 368 5.89 1.67 -10.78
C ARG A 368 5.89 3.15 -10.38
N HIS A 369 6.56 3.98 -11.18
CA HIS A 369 6.62 5.43 -10.97
C HIS A 369 5.49 6.14 -11.72
N ASN A 370 4.69 6.94 -11.02
CA ASN A 370 3.71 7.80 -11.67
C ASN A 370 4.39 9.02 -12.32
N VAL A 371 3.62 9.82 -13.08
CA VAL A 371 4.10 11.11 -13.59
C VAL A 371 4.63 11.93 -12.41
N THR A 372 5.89 12.37 -12.48
CA THR A 372 6.45 13.31 -11.52
C THR A 372 6.77 14.63 -12.20
N VAL A 373 6.36 15.72 -11.57
CA VAL A 373 6.64 17.09 -12.03
C VAL A 373 7.67 17.67 -11.09
N THR A 374 8.87 17.91 -11.59
CA THR A 374 9.94 18.57 -10.83
C THR A 374 10.10 20.00 -11.30
N MET A 375 10.27 20.92 -10.34
CA MET A 375 10.52 22.34 -10.58
C MET A 375 11.97 22.64 -10.23
N GLU A 376 12.79 22.99 -11.21
CA GLU A 376 14.15 23.49 -10.99
C GLU A 376 14.21 24.96 -11.46
N GLY A 377 13.99 25.89 -10.51
CA GLY A 377 13.85 27.30 -10.82
C GLY A 377 12.57 27.59 -11.62
N GLU A 378 12.69 28.16 -12.82
CA GLU A 378 11.58 28.41 -13.75
C GLU A 378 11.30 27.22 -14.69
N ASN A 379 12.15 26.18 -14.69
CA ASN A 379 12.00 25.03 -15.58
C ASN A 379 11.14 23.94 -14.94
N VAL A 380 10.05 23.59 -15.62
CA VAL A 380 9.18 22.45 -15.29
C VAL A 380 9.65 21.23 -16.06
N ASN A 381 10.16 20.23 -15.35
CA ASN A 381 10.54 18.93 -15.93
C ASN A 381 9.45 17.90 -15.61
N ILE A 382 8.87 17.31 -16.66
CA ILE A 382 7.87 16.25 -16.54
C ILE A 382 8.58 14.91 -16.80
N ILE A 383 8.68 14.09 -15.76
CA ILE A 383 9.23 12.73 -15.88
C ILE A 383 8.06 11.80 -16.22
N PRO A 384 8.14 11.04 -17.34
CA PRO A 384 7.07 10.15 -17.75
C PRO A 384 6.93 8.97 -16.79
N PRO A 385 5.73 8.35 -16.71
CA PRO A 385 5.53 7.15 -15.93
C PRO A 385 6.48 6.04 -16.36
N SER A 386 6.95 5.22 -15.41
CA SER A 386 7.85 4.11 -15.73
C SER A 386 7.59 2.87 -14.89
N LEU A 387 8.07 1.74 -15.41
CA LEU A 387 8.12 0.44 -14.75
C LEU A 387 9.58 0.03 -14.60
N VAL A 388 10.03 -0.16 -13.36
CA VAL A 388 11.43 -0.44 -13.03
C VAL A 388 11.51 -1.78 -12.32
N LEU A 389 12.25 -2.70 -12.92
CA LEU A 389 12.64 -3.95 -12.26
C LEU A 389 14.07 -3.78 -11.74
N VAL A 390 14.32 -4.07 -10.46
CA VAL A 390 15.63 -3.91 -9.84
C VAL A 390 16.25 -5.28 -9.55
N ALA A 391 17.46 -5.49 -10.07
CA ALA A 391 18.25 -6.68 -9.80
C ALA A 391 19.72 -6.33 -9.62
N ASN A 392 20.34 -6.78 -8.51
CA ASN A 392 21.74 -6.50 -8.20
C ASN A 392 22.14 -5.02 -8.35
N HIS A 393 21.37 -4.13 -7.72
CA HIS A 393 21.53 -2.66 -7.81
C HIS A 393 21.48 -2.09 -9.22
N ARG A 394 20.94 -2.82 -10.21
CA ARG A 394 20.72 -2.35 -11.58
C ARG A 394 19.24 -2.21 -11.85
N GLU A 395 18.91 -1.16 -12.58
CA GLU A 395 17.55 -0.83 -12.97
C GLU A 395 17.28 -1.24 -14.42
N TYR A 396 16.22 -1.99 -14.62
CA TYR A 396 15.68 -2.38 -15.92
C TYR A 396 14.39 -1.59 -16.12
N VAL A 397 14.52 -0.48 -16.83
CA VAL A 397 13.48 0.56 -16.91
C VAL A 397 12.70 0.46 -18.23
N ILE A 398 11.37 0.50 -18.12
CA ILE A 398 10.44 0.65 -19.25
C ILE A 398 9.65 1.94 -19.03
N ASN A 399 9.90 2.95 -19.86
CA ASN A 399 9.23 4.26 -19.77
C ASN A 399 7.97 4.30 -20.65
N ALA A 400 6.96 5.05 -20.20
CA ALA A 400 5.80 5.37 -21.02
C ALA A 400 6.24 6.19 -22.23
N SER A 401 5.69 5.85 -23.39
CA SER A 401 6.01 6.47 -24.67
C SER A 401 4.86 6.29 -25.67
N GLU A 402 5.03 6.75 -26.91
CA GLU A 402 4.08 6.44 -28.00
C GLU A 402 3.91 4.91 -28.23
N ASP A 403 4.93 4.13 -27.84
CA ASP A 403 4.97 2.67 -28.02
C ASP A 403 4.43 1.89 -26.81
N VAL A 404 4.35 2.52 -25.63
CA VAL A 404 3.82 1.90 -24.38
C VAL A 404 3.06 2.94 -23.57
N SER A 405 1.75 2.71 -23.44
CA SER A 405 0.86 3.53 -22.62
C SER A 405 1.00 3.22 -21.12
N GLU A 406 0.52 4.14 -20.28
CA GLU A 406 0.46 3.96 -18.83
C GLU A 406 -0.37 2.73 -18.41
N ALA A 407 -1.51 2.48 -19.07
CA ALA A 407 -2.31 1.29 -18.83
C ALA A 407 -1.58 -0.02 -19.19
N GLU A 408 -0.73 0.01 -20.23
CA GLU A 408 0.13 -1.12 -20.57
C GLU A 408 1.26 -1.31 -19.56
N LEU A 409 1.82 -0.23 -19.00
CA LEU A 409 2.79 -0.34 -17.90
C LEU A 409 2.18 -0.96 -16.65
N ASP A 410 0.95 -0.57 -16.29
CA ASP A 410 0.23 -1.14 -15.16
C ASP A 410 -0.09 -2.63 -15.37
N TRP A 411 -0.52 -2.99 -16.59
CA TRP A 411 -0.72 -4.38 -16.98
C TRP A 411 0.59 -5.18 -16.94
N LEU A 412 1.69 -4.65 -17.47
CA LEU A 412 3.00 -5.30 -17.46
C LEU A 412 3.57 -5.46 -16.04
N ALA A 413 3.38 -4.46 -15.19
CA ALA A 413 3.75 -4.53 -13.79
C ALA A 413 3.06 -5.71 -13.11
N GLN A 414 1.77 -5.93 -13.41
CA GLN A 414 1.06 -7.09 -12.91
C GLN A 414 1.60 -8.41 -13.47
N GLN A 415 1.83 -8.48 -14.79
CA GLN A 415 2.36 -9.68 -15.42
C GLN A 415 3.73 -10.09 -14.85
N LEU A 416 4.58 -9.12 -14.51
CA LEU A 416 5.87 -9.35 -13.85
C LEU A 416 5.71 -9.72 -12.38
N SER A 417 4.84 -9.01 -11.65
CA SER A 417 4.54 -9.29 -10.24
C SER A 417 4.05 -10.72 -10.04
N ASP A 418 3.11 -11.17 -10.88
CA ASP A 418 2.54 -12.52 -10.82
C ASP A 418 3.59 -13.61 -11.06
N TRP A 419 4.48 -13.40 -12.05
CA TRP A 419 5.47 -14.39 -12.44
C TRP A 419 6.66 -14.45 -11.48
N LEU A 420 7.12 -13.28 -10.99
CA LEU A 420 8.23 -13.16 -10.05
C LEU A 420 7.81 -13.33 -8.58
N ARG A 421 6.50 -13.28 -8.29
CA ARG A 421 5.94 -13.23 -6.92
C ARG A 421 6.48 -12.05 -6.11
N LEU A 422 6.70 -10.91 -6.77
CA LEU A 422 7.20 -9.67 -6.16
C LEU A 422 6.09 -8.62 -6.07
N PRO A 423 5.94 -7.90 -4.94
CA PRO A 423 4.96 -6.83 -4.84
C PRO A 423 5.35 -5.63 -5.72
N ILE A 424 4.36 -4.95 -6.28
CA ILE A 424 4.56 -3.70 -7.04
C ILE A 424 4.61 -2.53 -6.04
N THR A 425 5.75 -1.86 -5.97
CA THR A 425 5.90 -0.61 -5.20
C THR A 425 5.48 0.56 -6.08
N ARG A 426 4.36 1.22 -5.77
CA ARG A 426 3.90 2.41 -6.52
C ARG A 426 4.47 3.66 -5.85
N ILE A 427 5.18 4.49 -6.62
CA ILE A 427 5.85 5.72 -6.15
C ILE A 427 5.32 6.92 -6.93
#